data_AF-A0A4Y7S321-F1
#
_entry.id   AF-A0A4Y7S321-F1
#
_cell.length_a   1.000
_cell.length_b   1.000
_cell.length_c   1.000
_cell.angle_alpha   90.00
_cell.angle_beta   90.00
_cell.angle_gamma   90.00
#
_symmetry.space_group_name_H-M   'P 1'
#
loop_
_entity.id
_entity.type
_entity.pdbx_description
1 polymer ?
#
loop_
_entity_poly.entity_id
_entity_poly.type
_entity_poly.pdbx_seq_one_letter_code
_entity_poly.pdbx_strand_id
1 'polypeptide(L)'
;MDQDTTQSTFNQILKQFPYDDFLRFIADFGVDKYIKKLFVIKLLYILIIAQISKIESLRELAGKVNNNPELQKLLKLDSISTSQLSRRLRDIKSTFWADTFIAVSKATLVKTAAYAHQEPKENKIHIIDSSTISLCLNKFRWADFRKTKSGIKLHQRIQIQNGCTYPDKASLLKSRINLS
;
A
#
# COMPACT_ATOMS: atom_id res chain seq x y z
N MET A 1 -6.34 -39.07 -2.27
CA MET A 1 -4.91 -38.94 -2.63
C MET A 1 -4.66 -37.45 -2.79
N ASP A 2 -3.74 -36.94 -1.96
CA ASP A 2 -3.70 -35.58 -1.44
C ASP A 2 -3.46 -34.46 -2.45
N GLN A 3 -3.98 -33.27 -2.14
CA GLN A 3 -3.08 -32.15 -1.82
C GLN A 3 -3.88 -31.11 -1.03
N ASP A 4 -3.58 -31.03 0.26
CA ASP A 4 -3.79 -29.83 1.08
C ASP A 4 -3.33 -28.62 0.27
N THR A 5 -4.28 -27.88 -0.29
CA THR A 5 -3.97 -26.58 -0.87
C THR A 5 -3.78 -25.65 0.31
N THR A 6 -2.59 -25.67 0.92
CA THR A 6 -2.21 -24.74 1.97
C THR A 6 -2.51 -23.35 1.45
N GLN A 7 -3.59 -22.74 1.92
CA GLN A 7 -3.92 -21.37 1.58
C GLN A 7 -2.73 -20.55 2.05
N SER A 8 -1.96 -20.03 1.09
CA SER A 8 -0.80 -19.22 1.41
C SER A 8 -1.22 -18.10 2.37
N THR A 9 -0.34 -17.74 3.30
CA THR A 9 -0.56 -16.60 4.21
C THR A 9 -0.95 -15.34 3.43
N PHE A 10 -0.41 -15.19 2.21
CA PHE A 10 -0.79 -14.15 1.27
C PHE A 10 -2.28 -14.18 0.91
N ASN A 11 -2.83 -15.34 0.55
CA ASN A 11 -4.26 -15.48 0.24
C ASN A 11 -5.13 -15.22 1.48
N GLN A 12 -4.68 -15.62 2.68
CA GLN A 12 -5.39 -15.32 3.93
C GLN A 12 -5.43 -13.81 4.21
N ILE A 13 -4.33 -13.09 3.97
CA ILE A 13 -4.27 -11.63 4.08
C ILE A 13 -5.23 -10.98 3.09
N LEU A 14 -5.24 -11.43 1.83
CA LEU A 14 -6.12 -10.87 0.81
C LEU A 14 -7.61 -11.10 1.09
N LYS A 15 -7.99 -12.19 1.75
CA LYS A 15 -9.38 -12.38 2.22
C LYS A 15 -9.83 -11.33 3.22
N GLN A 16 -8.89 -10.73 3.95
CA GLN A 16 -9.21 -9.69 4.94
C GLN A 16 -9.34 -8.30 4.31
N PHE A 17 -8.82 -8.12 3.09
CA PHE A 17 -8.88 -6.87 2.34
C PHE A 17 -10.34 -6.51 2.01
N PRO A 18 -10.75 -5.23 2.18
CA PRO A 18 -12.10 -4.79 1.86
C PRO A 18 -12.31 -4.70 0.34
N TYR A 19 -12.46 -5.87 -0.30
CA TYR A 19 -12.47 -6.01 -1.76
C TYR A 19 -13.64 -5.27 -2.41
N ASP A 20 -14.83 -5.33 -1.82
CA ASP A 20 -16.01 -4.65 -2.35
C ASP A 20 -15.88 -3.12 -2.30
N ASP A 21 -15.33 -2.56 -1.21
CA ASP A 21 -15.01 -1.14 -1.10
C ASP A 21 -14.00 -0.73 -2.17
N PHE A 22 -12.97 -1.54 -2.37
CA PHE A 22 -11.96 -1.30 -3.38
C PHE A 22 -12.55 -1.31 -4.79
N LEU A 23 -13.42 -2.27 -5.13
CA LEU A 23 -14.13 -2.28 -6.42
C LEU A 23 -15.00 -1.03 -6.61
N ARG A 24 -15.69 -0.57 -5.56
CA ARG A 24 -16.45 0.69 -5.61
C ARG A 24 -15.53 1.87 -5.88
N PHE A 25 -14.41 1.99 -5.19
CA PHE A 25 -13.43 3.05 -5.45
C PHE A 25 -12.87 3.00 -6.88
N ILE A 26 -12.65 1.81 -7.43
CA ILE A 26 -12.21 1.67 -8.83
C ILE A 26 -13.21 2.31 -9.78
N ALA A 27 -14.50 2.04 -9.57
CA ALA A 27 -15.59 2.58 -10.37
C ALA A 27 -15.73 4.09 -10.19
N ASP A 28 -15.82 4.56 -8.93
CA ASP A 28 -16.06 5.97 -8.58
C ASP A 28 -14.95 6.89 -9.09
N PHE A 29 -13.68 6.46 -8.96
CA PHE A 29 -12.53 7.21 -9.46
C PHE A 29 -12.28 6.98 -10.96
N GLY A 30 -12.95 6.01 -11.58
CA GLY A 30 -12.73 5.62 -12.97
C GLY A 30 -11.27 5.23 -13.26
N VAL A 31 -10.53 4.70 -12.29
CA VAL A 31 -9.06 4.48 -12.41
C VAL A 31 -8.70 3.48 -13.49
N ASP A 32 -9.59 2.55 -13.82
CA ASP A 32 -9.43 1.56 -14.88
C ASP A 32 -10.12 1.96 -16.20
N LYS A 33 -10.65 3.19 -16.31
CA LYS A 33 -11.24 3.70 -17.55
C LYS A 33 -10.18 3.69 -18.67
N TYR A 34 -10.49 3.01 -19.77
CA TYR A 34 -9.61 2.81 -20.93
C TYR A 34 -8.37 1.92 -20.69
N ILE A 35 -8.27 1.24 -19.55
CA ILE A 35 -7.16 0.31 -19.26
C ILE A 35 -7.47 -1.06 -19.86
N LYS A 36 -6.49 -1.64 -20.59
CA LYS A 36 -6.65 -2.92 -21.29
C LYS A 36 -5.98 -4.12 -20.61
N LYS A 37 -4.83 -3.91 -19.96
CA LYS A 37 -3.98 -5.02 -19.46
C LYS A 37 -3.68 -4.92 -17.96
N LEU A 38 -3.15 -3.77 -17.53
CA LEU A 38 -2.68 -3.54 -16.15
C LEU A 38 -3.76 -2.81 -15.31
N PHE A 39 -4.86 -3.53 -15.05
CA PHE A 39 -5.91 -3.07 -14.14
C PHE A 39 -5.33 -2.78 -12.75
N VAL A 40 -5.95 -1.86 -12.00
CA VAL A 40 -5.37 -1.42 -10.72
C VAL A 40 -5.31 -2.55 -9.69
N ILE A 41 -6.21 -3.54 -9.76
CA ILE A 41 -6.13 -4.73 -8.90
C ILE A 41 -4.85 -5.53 -9.14
N LYS A 42 -4.42 -5.67 -10.40
CA LYS A 42 -3.14 -6.33 -10.74
C LYS A 42 -1.97 -5.49 -10.25
N LEU A 43 -2.06 -4.16 -10.41
CA LEU A 43 -1.05 -3.24 -9.89
C LEU A 43 -0.94 -3.33 -8.36
N LEU A 44 -2.05 -3.41 -7.64
CA LEU A 44 -2.07 -3.59 -6.19
C LEU A 44 -1.30 -4.85 -5.79
N TYR A 45 -1.57 -5.99 -6.42
CA TYR A 45 -0.83 -7.23 -6.14
C TYR A 45 0.66 -7.09 -6.44
N ILE A 46 1.03 -6.48 -7.56
CA ILE A 46 2.42 -6.21 -7.90
C ILE A 46 3.10 -5.33 -6.83
N LEU A 47 2.40 -4.31 -6.32
CA LEU A 47 2.93 -3.43 -5.27
C LEU A 47 3.07 -4.16 -3.92
N ILE A 48 2.12 -5.03 -3.56
CA ILE A 48 2.24 -5.86 -2.34
C ILE A 48 3.44 -6.81 -2.48
N ILE A 49 3.65 -7.42 -3.64
CA ILE A 49 4.81 -8.27 -3.91
C ILE A 49 6.11 -7.48 -3.77
N ALA A 50 6.14 -6.24 -4.28
CA ALA A 50 7.30 -5.36 -4.11
C ALA A 50 7.60 -5.09 -2.63
N GLN A 51 6.57 -4.83 -1.81
CA GLN A 51 6.72 -4.61 -0.37
C GLN A 51 7.23 -5.85 0.36
N ILE A 52 6.61 -7.02 0.15
CA ILE A 52 7.01 -8.28 0.79
C ILE A 52 8.43 -8.69 0.36
N SER A 53 8.77 -8.45 -0.91
CA SER A 53 10.09 -8.78 -1.46
C SER A 53 11.15 -7.70 -1.22
N LYS A 54 10.79 -6.58 -0.57
CA LYS A 54 11.66 -5.41 -0.35
C LYS A 54 12.30 -4.88 -1.64
N ILE A 55 11.55 -4.88 -2.74
CA ILE A 55 12.00 -4.38 -4.04
C ILE A 55 11.77 -2.86 -4.09
N GLU A 56 12.84 -2.10 -4.23
CA GLU A 56 12.79 -0.62 -4.21
C GLU A 56 12.79 0.02 -5.62
N SER A 57 13.06 -0.76 -6.67
CA SER A 57 13.12 -0.24 -8.04
C SER A 57 12.05 -0.84 -8.96
N LEU A 58 11.43 0.01 -9.80
CA LEU A 58 10.47 -0.46 -10.82
C LEU A 58 11.11 -1.35 -11.88
N ARG A 59 12.44 -1.25 -12.07
CA ARG A 59 13.20 -2.09 -13.00
C ARG A 59 13.29 -3.51 -12.47
N GLU A 60 13.71 -3.64 -11.21
CA GLU A 60 13.77 -4.94 -10.53
C GLU A 60 12.39 -5.56 -10.39
N LEU A 61 11.36 -4.75 -10.08
CA LEU A 61 9.98 -5.24 -9.98
C LEU A 61 9.47 -5.80 -11.32
N ALA A 62 9.75 -5.11 -12.42
CA ALA A 62 9.42 -5.61 -13.75
C ALA A 62 10.18 -6.92 -14.06
N GLY A 63 11.48 -6.98 -13.72
CA GLY A 63 12.28 -8.20 -13.84
C GLY A 63 11.72 -9.36 -13.03
N LYS A 64 11.29 -9.12 -11.78
CA LYS A 64 10.70 -10.13 -10.91
C LYS A 64 9.43 -10.75 -11.51
N VAL A 65 8.57 -9.92 -12.12
CA VAL A 65 7.37 -10.39 -12.82
C VAL A 65 7.75 -11.15 -14.10
N ASN A 66 8.67 -10.62 -14.91
CA ASN A 66 9.03 -11.22 -16.19
C ASN A 66 9.80 -12.54 -16.08
N ASN A 67 10.53 -12.74 -14.98
CA ASN A 67 11.33 -13.94 -14.74
C ASN A 67 10.59 -15.01 -13.92
N ASN A 68 9.27 -14.83 -13.69
CA ASN A 68 8.48 -15.76 -12.89
C ASN A 68 7.17 -16.14 -13.62
N PRO A 69 7.14 -17.27 -14.33
CA PRO A 69 5.96 -17.74 -15.07
C PRO A 69 4.72 -17.96 -14.19
N GLU A 70 4.90 -18.46 -12.96
CA GLU A 70 3.78 -18.64 -12.02
C GLU A 70 3.15 -17.31 -11.63
N LEU A 71 3.99 -16.29 -11.41
CA LEU A 71 3.52 -14.94 -11.12
C LEU A 71 2.81 -14.31 -12.33
N GLN A 72 3.32 -14.51 -13.55
CA GLN A 72 2.67 -14.09 -14.78
C GLN A 72 1.28 -14.73 -14.95
N LYS A 73 1.18 -16.04 -14.69
CA LYS A 73 -0.07 -16.80 -14.71
C LYS A 73 -1.07 -16.27 -13.68
N LEU A 74 -0.62 -16.04 -12.45
CA LEU A 74 -1.45 -15.50 -11.37
C LEU A 74 -1.97 -14.10 -11.68
N LEU A 75 -1.12 -13.23 -12.22
CA LEU A 75 -1.48 -11.85 -12.58
C LEU A 75 -2.23 -11.77 -13.92
N LYS A 76 -2.30 -12.87 -14.69
CA LYS A 76 -2.79 -12.89 -16.08
C LYS A 76 -2.10 -11.80 -16.91
N LEU A 77 -0.77 -11.79 -16.90
CA LEU A 77 0.10 -10.84 -17.61
C LEU A 77 1.28 -11.59 -18.23
N ASP A 78 1.43 -11.51 -19.55
CA ASP A 78 2.54 -12.18 -20.26
C ASP A 78 3.90 -11.53 -19.96
N SER A 79 3.90 -10.20 -19.81
CA SER A 79 5.08 -9.43 -19.45
C SER A 79 4.67 -8.04 -18.95
N ILE A 80 5.61 -7.37 -18.30
CA ILE A 80 5.46 -5.98 -17.87
C ILE A 80 6.77 -5.23 -18.02
N SER A 81 6.70 -4.01 -18.53
CA SER A 81 7.85 -3.11 -18.62
C SER A 81 7.88 -2.11 -17.48
N THR A 82 9.08 -1.63 -17.14
CA THR A 82 9.27 -0.53 -16.18
C THR A 82 8.48 0.72 -16.56
N SER A 83 8.37 1.03 -17.86
CA SER A 83 7.64 2.20 -18.36
C SER A 83 6.13 2.04 -18.19
N GLN A 84 5.57 0.83 -18.36
CA GLN A 84 4.17 0.54 -18.07
C GLN A 84 3.84 0.71 -16.59
N LEU A 85 4.66 0.16 -15.68
CA LEU A 85 4.51 0.36 -14.23
C LEU A 85 4.55 1.84 -13.88
N SER A 86 5.56 2.54 -14.38
CA SER A 86 5.79 3.96 -14.09
C SER A 86 4.64 4.84 -14.61
N ARG A 87 4.13 4.57 -15.81
CA ARG A 87 2.97 5.28 -16.37
C ARG A 87 1.72 5.00 -15.55
N ARG A 88 1.42 3.73 -15.28
CA ARG A 88 0.23 3.34 -14.54
C ARG A 88 0.19 3.96 -13.14
N LEU A 89 1.32 3.99 -12.44
CA LEU A 89 1.43 4.64 -11.12
C LEU A 89 1.18 6.16 -11.19
N ARG A 90 1.61 6.82 -12.27
CA ARG A 90 1.36 8.26 -12.46
C ARG A 90 -0.09 8.59 -12.80
N ASP A 91 -0.77 7.71 -13.53
CA ASP A 91 -2.14 7.94 -13.99
C ASP A 91 -3.17 7.82 -12.84
N ILE A 92 -2.78 7.20 -11.73
CA ILE A 92 -3.64 7.02 -10.56
C ILE A 92 -3.40 8.17 -9.59
N LYS A 93 -4.48 8.90 -9.26
CA LYS A 93 -4.43 9.98 -8.28
C LYS A 93 -4.08 9.44 -6.90
N SER A 94 -3.27 10.18 -6.13
CA SER A 94 -2.88 9.80 -4.77
C SER A 94 -4.08 9.65 -3.82
N THR A 95 -5.17 10.38 -4.06
CA THR A 95 -6.42 10.29 -3.28
C THR A 95 -7.03 8.89 -3.33
N PHE A 96 -6.96 8.19 -4.47
CA PHE A 96 -7.46 6.82 -4.58
C PHE A 96 -6.74 5.87 -3.61
N TRP A 97 -5.42 5.99 -3.50
CA TRP A 97 -4.63 5.17 -2.56
C TRP A 97 -4.87 5.59 -1.10
N ALA A 98 -5.06 6.89 -0.84
CA ALA A 98 -5.42 7.38 0.49
C ALA A 98 -6.78 6.83 0.95
N ASP A 99 -7.80 6.87 0.09
CA ASP A 99 -9.13 6.35 0.41
C ASP A 99 -9.13 4.83 0.57
N THR A 100 -8.36 4.12 -0.28
CA THR A 100 -8.11 2.68 -0.12
C THR A 100 -7.49 2.37 1.23
N PHE A 101 -6.47 3.12 1.66
CA PHE A 101 -5.85 2.96 2.97
C PHE A 101 -6.86 3.20 4.11
N ILE A 102 -7.66 4.28 4.02
CA ILE A 102 -8.68 4.60 5.02
C ILE A 102 -9.71 3.47 5.14
N ALA A 103 -10.17 2.90 4.02
CA ALA A 103 -11.11 1.78 4.03
C ALA A 103 -10.50 0.53 4.70
N VAL A 104 -9.25 0.20 4.38
CA VAL A 104 -8.53 -0.92 5.02
C VAL A 104 -8.40 -0.67 6.52
N SER A 105 -7.95 0.51 6.94
CA SER A 105 -7.84 0.88 8.37
C SER A 105 -9.18 0.78 9.11
N LYS A 106 -10.28 1.23 8.49
CA LYS A 106 -11.63 1.11 9.07
C LYS A 106 -12.07 -0.35 9.19
N ALA A 107 -11.86 -1.15 8.14
CA ALA A 107 -12.21 -2.56 8.15
C ALA A 107 -11.42 -3.32 9.22
N THR A 108 -10.11 -3.02 9.37
CA THR A 108 -9.28 -3.57 10.44
C THR A 108 -9.77 -3.12 11.82
N LEU A 109 -10.13 -1.85 11.98
CA LEU A 109 -10.68 -1.33 13.24
C LEU A 109 -11.98 -2.05 13.62
N VAL A 110 -12.93 -2.23 12.70
CA VAL A 110 -14.20 -2.93 13.00
C VAL A 110 -13.94 -4.39 13.41
N LYS A 111 -13.09 -5.09 12.66
CA LYS A 111 -12.74 -6.49 12.96
C LYS A 111 -12.03 -6.64 14.29
N THR A 112 -11.12 -5.72 14.63
CA THR A 112 -10.38 -5.74 15.90
C THR A 112 -11.21 -5.22 17.07
N ALA A 113 -12.11 -4.26 16.84
CA ALA A 113 -13.03 -3.72 17.85
C ALA A 113 -13.96 -4.82 18.39
N ALA A 114 -14.43 -5.72 17.53
CA ALA A 114 -15.20 -6.90 17.96
C ALA A 114 -14.47 -7.73 19.04
N TYR A 115 -13.14 -7.82 18.98
CA TYR A 115 -12.31 -8.46 20.01
C TYR A 115 -11.92 -7.53 21.17
N ALA A 116 -12.03 -6.22 20.97
CA ALA A 116 -11.58 -5.20 21.92
C ALA A 116 -12.68 -4.68 22.87
N HIS A 117 -13.95 -4.94 22.57
CA HIS A 117 -15.10 -4.60 23.45
C HIS A 117 -15.11 -5.37 24.79
N GLN A 118 -14.17 -6.30 24.99
CA GLN A 118 -14.07 -7.13 26.20
C GLN A 118 -13.25 -6.47 27.33
N GLU A 119 -12.59 -5.32 27.09
CA GLU A 119 -11.72 -4.65 28.07
C GLU A 119 -11.99 -3.13 28.18
N PRO A 120 -11.65 -2.48 29.31
CA PRO A 120 -11.78 -1.04 29.49
C PRO A 120 -11.01 -0.23 28.44
N LYS A 121 -11.52 0.95 28.08
CA LYS A 121 -10.86 1.89 27.14
C LYS A 121 -9.44 2.29 27.56
N GLU A 122 -9.09 2.09 28.84
CA GLU A 122 -7.82 2.45 29.48
C GLU A 122 -6.62 1.63 28.97
N ASN A 123 -6.85 0.48 28.32
CA ASN A 123 -5.79 -0.37 27.75
C ASN A 123 -5.45 -0.07 26.27
N LYS A 124 -5.69 1.16 25.79
CA LYS A 124 -5.36 1.58 24.43
C LYS A 124 -4.03 2.33 24.38
N ILE A 125 -3.04 1.73 23.72
CA ILE A 125 -1.74 2.36 23.49
C ILE A 125 -1.69 2.90 22.06
N HIS A 126 -1.23 4.13 21.91
CA HIS A 126 -1.00 4.76 20.60
C HIS A 126 0.50 4.94 20.37
N ILE A 127 1.05 4.19 19.43
CA ILE A 127 2.43 4.35 18.95
C ILE A 127 2.39 5.31 17.76
N ILE A 128 3.27 6.31 17.78
CA ILE A 128 3.45 7.24 16.66
C ILE A 128 4.84 7.01 16.08
N ASP A 129 4.90 6.62 14.81
CA ASP A 129 6.13 6.52 14.05
C ASP A 129 6.19 7.62 12.98
N SER A 130 7.40 8.02 12.60
CA SER A 130 7.61 8.91 11.46
C SER A 130 8.68 8.36 10.52
N SER A 131 8.30 8.14 9.28
CA SER A 131 9.18 7.68 8.21
C SER A 131 9.41 8.79 7.19
N THR A 132 10.64 8.97 6.71
CA THR A 132 10.97 10.00 5.70
C THR A 132 11.14 9.38 4.32
N ILE A 133 10.36 9.83 3.36
CA ILE A 133 10.45 9.44 1.95
C ILE A 133 11.31 10.48 1.23
N SER A 134 12.49 10.06 0.78
CA SER A 134 13.39 10.92 -0.01
C SER A 134 12.87 11.08 -1.45
N LEU A 135 12.89 12.31 -1.95
CA LEU A 135 12.40 12.69 -3.26
C LEU A 135 13.49 13.39 -4.09
N CYS A 136 13.30 13.40 -5.40
CA CYS A 136 14.18 14.12 -6.32
C CYS A 136 13.99 15.64 -6.14
N LEU A 137 15.06 16.33 -5.71
CA LEU A 137 15.05 17.78 -5.46
C LEU A 137 14.54 18.60 -6.66
N ASN A 138 15.01 18.26 -7.86
CA ASN A 138 14.64 19.00 -9.08
C ASN A 138 13.16 18.87 -9.45
N LYS A 139 12.51 17.76 -9.07
CA LYS A 139 11.08 17.53 -9.37
C LYS A 139 10.15 17.97 -8.24
N PHE A 140 10.63 17.96 -7.00
CA PHE A 140 9.81 18.17 -5.80
C PHE A 140 10.33 19.33 -4.94
N ARG A 141 10.72 20.45 -5.58
CA ARG A 141 11.26 21.64 -4.89
C ARG A 141 10.37 22.17 -3.77
N TRP A 142 9.07 21.96 -3.84
CA TRP A 142 8.12 22.35 -2.79
C TRP A 142 8.26 21.57 -1.49
N ALA A 143 8.91 20.39 -1.52
CA ALA A 143 9.12 19.48 -0.40
C ALA A 143 10.58 19.58 0.09
N ASP A 144 10.97 20.74 0.60
CA ASP A 144 12.32 20.98 1.11
C ASP A 144 12.67 20.00 2.25
N PHE A 145 13.91 19.48 2.27
CA PHE A 145 14.37 18.49 3.26
C PHE A 145 15.88 18.45 3.51
N ARG A 146 16.73 18.48 2.49
CA ARG A 146 18.20 18.57 2.61
C ARG A 146 18.74 19.34 1.42
N LYS A 147 19.95 19.91 1.52
CA LYS A 147 20.61 20.65 0.42
C LYS A 147 20.55 19.95 -0.94
N THR A 148 20.63 18.61 -0.95
CA THR A 148 20.67 17.80 -2.17
C THR A 148 19.44 16.93 -2.39
N LYS A 149 18.44 16.94 -1.49
CA LYS A 149 17.27 16.05 -1.53
C LYS A 149 16.01 16.77 -1.08
N SER A 150 14.90 16.52 -1.78
CA SER A 150 13.58 16.83 -1.25
C SER A 150 13.07 15.67 -0.40
N GLY A 151 12.02 15.89 0.40
CA GLY A 151 11.47 14.82 1.22
C GLY A 151 10.12 15.15 1.85
N ILE A 152 9.35 14.11 2.08
CA ILE A 152 8.09 14.14 2.83
C ILE A 152 8.18 13.19 4.02
N LYS A 153 7.50 13.53 5.11
CA LYS A 153 7.35 12.65 6.28
C LYS A 153 5.98 12.01 6.27
N LEU A 154 5.96 10.70 6.43
CA LEU A 154 4.78 9.92 6.78
C LEU A 154 4.74 9.79 8.30
N HIS A 155 3.77 10.43 8.93
CA HIS A 155 3.45 10.18 10.34
C HIS A 155 2.36 9.13 10.39
N GLN A 156 2.67 7.99 11.01
CA GLN A 156 1.75 6.87 11.14
C GLN A 156 1.44 6.65 12.62
N ARG A 157 0.15 6.58 12.95
CA ARG A 157 -0.30 6.14 14.26
C ARG A 157 -0.73 4.69 14.17
N ILE A 158 -0.19 3.90 15.08
CA ILE A 158 -0.49 2.49 15.27
C ILE A 158 -1.17 2.37 16.63
N GLN A 159 -2.35 1.78 16.66
CA GLN A 159 -3.05 1.49 17.90
C GLN A 159 -2.79 0.03 18.28
N ILE A 160 -2.47 -0.18 19.56
CA ILE A 160 -2.35 -1.50 20.18
C ILE A 160 -3.46 -1.65 21.21
N GLN A 161 -4.24 -2.73 21.09
CA GLN A 161 -5.28 -3.09 22.05
C GLN A 161 -5.54 -4.60 22.00
N ASN A 162 -5.54 -5.28 23.15
CA ASN A 162 -5.79 -6.72 23.28
C ASN A 162 -4.93 -7.59 22.33
N GLY A 163 -3.62 -7.36 22.29
CA GLY A 163 -2.69 -8.06 21.38
C GLY A 163 -2.87 -7.74 19.89
N CYS A 164 -3.92 -7.02 19.50
CA CYS A 164 -4.15 -6.55 18.15
C CYS A 164 -3.38 -5.26 17.90
N THR A 165 -2.71 -5.16 16.76
CA THR A 165 -1.96 -3.99 16.33
C THR A 165 -2.44 -3.57 14.95
N TYR A 166 -2.86 -2.31 14.78
CA TYR A 166 -3.33 -1.83 13.49
C TYR A 166 -3.05 -0.35 13.26
N PRO A 167 -2.78 0.06 12.00
CA PRO A 167 -2.66 1.47 11.66
C PRO A 167 -4.05 2.11 11.56
N ASP A 168 -4.28 3.18 12.31
CA ASP A 168 -5.58 3.87 12.35
C ASP A 168 -5.53 5.27 11.72
N LYS A 169 -4.35 5.89 11.65
CA LYS A 169 -4.15 7.21 11.04
C LYS A 169 -2.80 7.30 10.35
N ALA A 170 -2.81 7.96 9.20
CA ALA A 170 -1.60 8.34 8.47
C ALA A 170 -1.73 9.78 7.97
N SER A 171 -0.66 10.56 8.05
CA SER A 171 -0.59 11.90 7.49
C SER A 171 0.75 12.17 6.83
N LEU A 172 0.72 12.77 5.65
CA LEU A 172 1.91 13.17 4.89
C LEU A 172 2.16 14.67 5.08
N LEU A 173 3.36 15.03 5.54
CA LEU A 173 3.80 16.40 5.75
C LEU A 173 5.10 16.67 4.99
N LYS A 174 5.39 17.94 4.69
CA LYS A 174 6.71 18.32 4.17
C LYS A 174 7.77 18.04 5.23
N SER A 175 8.90 17.45 4.85
CA SER A 175 9.98 17.14 5.79
C SER A 175 10.82 18.39 6.10
N ARG A 176 10.30 19.32 6.91
CA ARG A 176 11.05 20.53 7.25
C ARG A 176 12.34 20.19 8.01
N ILE A 177 13.45 20.82 7.61
CA ILE A 177 14.63 20.94 8.48
C ILE A 177 14.26 21.99 9.53
N ASN A 178 14.21 21.61 10.80
CA ASN A 178 14.32 22.61 11.86
C ASN A 178 15.77 23.09 11.83
N LEU A 179 16.01 24.26 11.27
CA LEU A 179 17.27 24.97 11.45
C LEU A 179 17.28 25.43 12.91
N SER A 180 17.97 24.68 13.77
CA SER A 180 18.43 25.13 15.09
C SER A 180 19.63 26.04 14.92
#